data_AF-A0A2D8BAK4-F1
#
_entry.id   AF-A0A2D8BAK4-F1
#
_cell.length_a   1.000
_cell.length_b   1.000
_cell.length_c   1.000
_cell.angle_alpha   90.00
_cell.angle_beta   90.00
_cell.angle_gamma   90.00
#
_symmetry.space_group_name_H-M   'P 1'
#
loop_
_entity.id
_entity.type
_entity.pdbx_description
1 polymer ?
#
loop_
_entity_poly.entity_id
_entity_poly.type
_entity_poly.pdbx_seq_one_letter_code
_entity_poly.pdbx_strand_id
1 'polypeptide(L)'
;MSAIPHTLVPLDREYDLESKYTREEGRIYLSGVQALVRLPLMQQMRDRAAGVNSAGFISGYRGSPLGGFDLELWRARKHLQASAIEFTPGLNEDLGATMVWGSQQTNLFQGAKYDGVFSMWYGKGPGVDRCGDVFKHGNAAGTSKLGGVLALAADDHACRSSTLPHGSEGEFESAMMPVLNPAGVQDILDMGLLGWAMSRYTGRWIGFKTIAETVESSASVNVNPHQLDILLPTDFELPAGGLNIRWPDPPLDQEMRLHQYAVKAAQAFARVNHIDKVVIDSPKARLGIVTTGKSYLDVLQALEYLGIDRKVAEDIGIRVYKVGMTWPLEPQGIREFARGLEDIIVVEEKRSFVERQMKEYMYNWEGRPSIVGKYDEDENWVLPSTNELTPARIARVIAARVQRFFQSEAMD
;
A
#
# COMPACT_ATOMS: atom_id res chain seq x y z
N MET A 1 -11.86 6.55 37.55
CA MET A 1 -10.52 7.08 37.20
C MET A 1 -9.47 6.11 37.74
N SER A 2 -9.00 5.18 36.92
CA SER A 2 -7.84 4.35 37.24
C SER A 2 -6.67 4.88 36.41
N ALA A 3 -5.68 5.45 37.08
CA ALA A 3 -4.48 5.97 36.43
C ALA A 3 -3.74 4.81 35.75
N ILE A 4 -3.49 4.95 34.45
CA ILE A 4 -2.57 4.07 33.72
C ILE A 4 -1.18 4.34 34.30
N PRO A 5 -0.43 3.32 34.76
CA PRO A 5 0.93 3.55 35.19
C PRO A 5 1.75 3.98 33.97
N HIS A 6 2.12 5.26 33.92
CA HIS A 6 3.13 5.76 33.00
C HIS A 6 4.48 5.17 33.44
N THR A 7 4.81 3.98 32.95
CA THR A 7 6.21 3.54 32.89
C THR A 7 6.95 4.59 32.07
N LEU A 8 7.75 5.42 32.73
CA LEU A 8 8.65 6.38 32.12
C LEU A 8 9.56 5.61 31.16
N VAL A 9 9.32 5.75 29.86
CA VAL A 9 10.26 5.27 28.84
C VAL A 9 11.55 6.06 29.06
N PRO A 10 12.70 5.40 29.30
CA PRO A 10 13.95 6.11 29.55
C PRO A 10 14.26 7.04 28.37
N LEU A 11 14.68 8.28 28.66
CA LEU A 11 15.11 9.22 27.63
C LEU A 11 16.36 8.65 26.93
N ASP A 12 16.25 8.46 25.63
CA ASP A 12 17.32 7.92 24.80
C ASP A 12 18.39 9.00 24.53
N ARG A 13 19.52 8.91 25.23
CA ARG A 13 20.60 9.90 25.15
C ARG A 13 21.56 9.68 23.99
N GLU A 14 21.46 8.55 23.29
CA GLU A 14 22.32 8.20 22.17
C GLU A 14 21.68 8.54 20.82
N TYR A 15 20.42 9.02 20.83
CA TYR A 15 19.72 9.43 19.62
C TYR A 15 20.34 10.69 18.99
N ASP A 16 20.61 10.61 17.69
CA ASP A 16 21.08 11.72 16.86
C ASP A 16 20.31 11.79 15.52
N LEU A 17 20.66 12.75 14.65
CA LEU A 17 20.01 12.90 13.34
C LEU A 17 20.37 11.79 12.35
N GLU A 18 21.50 11.10 12.53
CA GLU A 18 21.92 9.98 11.67
C GLU A 18 21.23 8.67 12.05
N SER A 19 20.69 8.59 13.27
CA SER A 19 19.89 7.46 13.79
C SER A 19 18.74 7.10 12.86
N LYS A 20 18.29 8.04 12.02
CA LYS A 20 17.30 7.78 10.98
C LYS A 20 17.72 6.73 9.95
N TYR A 21 19.02 6.55 9.72
CA TYR A 21 19.58 5.55 8.80
C TYR A 21 20.39 4.47 9.50
N THR A 22 20.94 4.73 10.68
CA THR A 22 21.89 3.81 11.36
C THR A 22 21.25 2.94 12.43
N ARG A 23 20.18 3.40 13.10
CA ARG A 23 19.56 2.65 14.18
C ARG A 23 18.82 1.43 13.61
N GLU A 24 19.00 0.28 14.21
CA GLU A 24 18.44 -0.99 13.72
C GLU A 24 17.08 -1.34 14.35
N GLU A 25 16.78 -0.83 15.55
CA GLU A 25 15.56 -1.14 16.30
C GLU A 25 14.99 0.06 17.07
N GLY A 26 13.77 -0.07 17.58
CA GLY A 26 13.11 0.96 18.37
C GLY A 26 12.43 2.04 17.52
N ARG A 27 12.12 3.18 18.14
CA ARG A 27 11.40 4.29 17.50
C ARG A 27 12.35 5.40 17.08
N ILE A 28 12.15 5.93 15.88
CA ILE A 28 12.84 7.10 15.35
C ILE A 28 11.85 8.08 14.70
N TYR A 29 12.23 9.35 14.60
CA TYR A 29 11.41 10.35 13.90
C TYR A 29 11.81 10.43 12.43
N LEU A 30 10.84 10.24 11.54
CA LEU A 30 11.03 10.25 10.09
C LEU A 30 9.95 11.08 9.39
N SER A 31 10.34 11.79 8.33
CA SER A 31 9.39 12.18 7.29
C SER A 31 9.07 10.98 6.38
N GLY A 32 7.96 11.04 5.65
CA GLY A 32 7.60 10.00 4.69
C GLY A 32 8.65 9.80 3.59
N VAL A 33 9.25 10.88 3.07
CA VAL A 33 10.40 10.79 2.13
C VAL A 33 11.59 10.07 2.77
N GLN A 34 11.93 10.36 4.03
CA GLN A 34 13.02 9.67 4.72
C GLN A 34 12.70 8.19 4.99
N ALA A 35 11.44 7.86 5.24
CA ALA A 35 10.99 6.48 5.33
C ALA A 35 11.21 5.72 4.01
N LEU A 36 10.93 6.34 2.86
CA LEU A 36 11.22 5.76 1.54
C LEU A 36 12.72 5.53 1.28
N VAL A 37 13.59 6.43 1.77
CA VAL A 37 15.06 6.23 1.71
C VAL A 37 15.52 5.12 2.65
N ARG A 38 14.89 5.00 3.82
CA ARG A 38 15.23 3.98 4.81
C ARG A 38 14.76 2.58 4.41
N LEU A 39 13.59 2.48 3.78
CA LEU A 39 12.97 1.23 3.36
C LEU A 39 13.93 0.24 2.65
N PRO A 40 14.74 0.63 1.63
CA PRO A 40 15.69 -0.28 1.00
C PRO A 40 16.83 -0.74 1.93
N LEU A 41 17.23 0.07 2.92
CA LEU A 41 18.18 -0.36 3.96
C LEU A 41 17.56 -1.48 4.80
N MET A 42 16.29 -1.34 5.19
CA MET A 42 15.57 -2.35 5.96
C MET A 42 15.41 -3.65 5.17
N GLN A 43 15.15 -3.58 3.86
CA GLN A 43 15.11 -4.77 3.00
C GLN A 43 16.47 -5.48 2.94
N GLN A 44 17.56 -4.72 2.77
CA GLN A 44 18.91 -5.31 2.78
C GLN A 44 19.22 -6.00 4.11
N MET A 45 18.81 -5.42 5.24
CA MET A 45 18.98 -6.04 6.56
C MET A 45 18.24 -7.38 6.64
N ARG A 46 16.99 -7.45 6.15
CA ARG A 46 16.22 -8.70 6.08
C ARG A 46 16.89 -9.75 5.21
N ASP A 47 17.36 -9.36 4.02
CA ASP A 47 18.01 -10.29 3.09
C ASP A 47 19.32 -10.85 3.67
N ARG A 48 20.14 -9.99 4.29
CA ARG A 48 21.38 -10.42 4.98
C ARG A 48 21.09 -11.40 6.12
N ALA A 49 20.07 -11.12 6.93
CA ALA A 49 19.65 -12.02 8.01
C ALA A 49 19.15 -13.37 7.49
N ALA A 50 18.56 -13.41 6.28
CA ALA A 50 18.16 -14.63 5.59
C ALA A 50 19.30 -15.32 4.82
N GLY A 51 20.52 -14.78 4.85
CA GLY A 51 21.68 -15.31 4.11
C GLY A 51 21.65 -15.06 2.60
N VAL A 52 20.81 -14.13 2.13
CA VAL A 52 20.70 -13.74 0.72
C VAL A 52 21.66 -12.60 0.41
N ASN A 53 22.52 -12.77 -0.60
CA ASN A 53 23.42 -11.73 -1.09
C ASN A 53 22.71 -10.89 -2.17
N SER A 54 21.71 -10.11 -1.77
CA SER A 54 20.99 -9.20 -2.66
C SER A 54 21.66 -7.83 -2.76
N ALA A 55 21.25 -7.06 -3.78
CA ALA A 55 21.54 -5.64 -3.92
C ALA A 55 20.24 -4.85 -4.14
N GLY A 56 20.31 -3.54 -3.95
CA GLY A 56 19.19 -2.63 -4.23
C GLY A 56 19.44 -1.74 -5.45
N PHE A 57 18.39 -1.45 -6.21
CA PHE A 57 18.46 -0.48 -7.32
C PHE A 57 17.30 0.50 -7.31
N ILE A 58 17.59 1.79 -7.31
CA ILE A 58 16.59 2.86 -7.29
C ILE A 58 16.73 3.70 -8.54
N SER A 59 15.62 3.91 -9.24
CA SER A 59 15.57 4.82 -10.38
C SER A 59 14.18 5.41 -10.57
N GLY A 60 14.08 6.51 -11.30
CA GLY A 60 12.83 7.23 -11.47
C GLY A 60 13.09 8.67 -11.87
N TYR A 61 12.04 9.48 -11.87
CA TYR A 61 12.16 10.90 -12.18
C TYR A 61 11.38 11.72 -11.18
N ARG A 62 12.03 12.78 -10.68
CA ARG A 62 11.49 13.64 -9.64
C ARG A 62 10.21 14.34 -10.09
N GLY A 63 9.24 14.38 -9.19
CA GLY A 63 8.00 15.12 -9.34
C GLY A 63 7.32 15.22 -7.99
N SER A 64 6.67 16.34 -7.69
CA SER A 64 5.92 16.51 -6.45
C SER A 64 4.80 15.46 -6.32
N PRO A 65 4.57 14.85 -5.15
CA PRO A 65 5.17 15.16 -3.83
C PRO A 65 6.54 14.52 -3.54
N LEU A 66 7.12 13.75 -4.46
CA LEU A 66 8.47 13.16 -4.33
C LEU A 66 9.61 14.05 -4.87
N GLY A 67 9.38 15.36 -5.03
CA GLY A 67 10.35 16.27 -5.62
C GLY A 67 11.69 16.35 -4.87
N GLY A 68 11.67 16.09 -3.55
CA GLY A 68 12.85 16.06 -2.70
C GLY A 68 13.51 14.68 -2.56
N PHE A 69 12.98 13.63 -3.19
CA PHE A 69 13.44 12.26 -2.95
C PHE A 69 14.88 12.02 -3.40
N ASP A 70 15.24 12.46 -4.61
CA ASP A 70 16.61 12.40 -5.14
C ASP A 70 17.63 13.04 -4.18
N LEU A 71 17.26 14.19 -3.61
CA LEU A 71 18.12 14.93 -2.69
C LEU A 71 18.38 14.12 -1.40
N GLU A 72 17.34 13.50 -0.84
CA GLU A 72 17.50 12.65 0.34
C GLU A 72 18.29 11.37 0.02
N LEU A 73 18.11 10.76 -1.17
CA LEU A 73 18.92 9.63 -1.63
C LEU A 73 20.40 10.01 -1.77
N TRP A 74 20.72 11.18 -2.33
CA TRP A 74 22.09 11.68 -2.41
C TRP A 74 22.70 11.95 -1.04
N ARG A 75 21.92 12.52 -0.10
CA ARG A 75 22.34 12.71 1.29
C ARG A 75 22.65 11.38 1.98
N ALA A 76 21.84 10.35 1.73
CA ALA A 76 22.01 9.01 2.30
C ALA A 76 22.98 8.12 1.52
N ARG A 77 23.64 8.61 0.47
CA ARG A 77 24.47 7.81 -0.46
C ARG A 77 25.46 6.88 0.24
N LYS A 78 26.13 7.37 1.28
CA LYS A 78 27.10 6.56 2.06
C LYS A 78 26.44 5.32 2.67
N HIS A 79 25.26 5.48 3.25
CA HIS A 79 24.50 4.39 3.89
C HIS A 79 23.95 3.42 2.84
N LEU A 80 23.44 3.94 1.72
CA LEU A 80 22.96 3.13 0.60
C LEU A 80 24.08 2.27 0.00
N GLN A 81 25.24 2.85 -0.28
CA GLN A 81 26.39 2.14 -0.85
C GLN A 81 26.96 1.08 0.09
N ALA A 82 27.01 1.34 1.41
CA ALA A 82 27.41 0.34 2.41
C ALA A 82 26.45 -0.86 2.47
N SER A 83 25.22 -0.67 1.99
CA SER A 83 24.18 -1.68 1.86
C SER A 83 24.04 -2.24 0.44
N ALA A 84 24.99 -1.98 -0.45
CA ALA A 84 24.95 -2.42 -1.86
C ALA A 84 23.69 -1.92 -2.62
N ILE A 85 23.20 -0.73 -2.27
CA ILE A 85 22.07 -0.08 -2.94
C ILE A 85 22.60 1.04 -3.83
N GLU A 86 22.29 0.98 -5.12
CA GLU A 86 22.66 1.98 -6.11
C GLU A 86 21.44 2.84 -6.49
N PHE A 87 21.62 4.16 -6.49
CA PHE A 87 20.63 5.11 -6.99
C PHE A 87 21.13 5.75 -8.29
N THR A 88 20.36 5.58 -9.37
CA THR A 88 20.60 6.24 -10.65
C THR A 88 19.33 6.94 -11.10
N PRO A 89 19.24 8.29 -11.07
CA PRO A 89 18.06 8.99 -11.55
C PRO A 89 17.89 8.76 -13.06
N GLY A 90 16.65 8.59 -13.50
CA GLY A 90 16.31 8.54 -14.91
C GLY A 90 16.39 9.92 -15.55
N LEU A 91 16.58 9.97 -16.87
CA LEU A 91 16.33 11.20 -17.65
C LEU A 91 14.85 11.58 -17.63
N ASN A 92 14.00 10.56 -17.56
CA ASN A 92 12.57 10.63 -17.45
C ASN A 92 12.07 9.33 -16.77
N GLU A 93 10.81 9.30 -16.36
CA GLU A 93 10.13 8.15 -15.73
C GLU A 93 10.28 6.82 -16.51
N ASP A 94 9.99 6.77 -17.82
CA ASP A 94 10.10 5.55 -18.64
C ASP A 94 11.53 4.99 -18.66
N LEU A 95 12.54 5.85 -18.77
CA LEU A 95 13.93 5.39 -18.74
C LEU A 95 14.27 4.85 -17.35
N GLY A 96 13.76 5.49 -16.29
CA GLY A 96 13.81 5.00 -14.93
C GLY A 96 13.20 3.60 -14.79
N ALA A 97 11.98 3.41 -15.32
CA ALA A 97 11.27 2.13 -15.29
C ALA A 97 12.04 1.07 -16.08
N THR A 98 12.59 1.42 -17.24
CA THR A 98 13.34 0.49 -18.10
C THR A 98 14.63 0.02 -17.41
N MET A 99 15.34 0.92 -16.71
CA MET A 99 16.50 0.53 -15.90
C MET A 99 16.10 -0.41 -14.76
N VAL A 100 14.98 -0.14 -14.08
CA VAL A 100 14.42 -1.03 -13.06
C VAL A 100 14.06 -2.40 -13.64
N TRP A 101 13.46 -2.46 -14.83
CA TRP A 101 13.18 -3.73 -15.50
C TRP A 101 14.46 -4.50 -15.84
N GLY A 102 15.49 -3.82 -16.35
CA GLY A 102 16.81 -4.41 -16.61
C GLY A 102 17.45 -5.05 -15.37
N SER A 103 17.29 -4.45 -14.19
CA SER A 103 17.80 -5.02 -12.94
C SER A 103 17.23 -6.41 -12.62
N GLN A 104 15.99 -6.69 -13.05
CA GLN A 104 15.31 -7.97 -12.82
C GLN A 104 15.82 -9.11 -13.73
N GLN A 105 16.59 -8.77 -14.78
CA GLN A 105 17.09 -9.73 -15.77
C GLN A 105 18.50 -10.22 -15.47
N THR A 106 19.16 -9.65 -14.45
CA THR A 106 20.58 -9.89 -14.14
C THR A 106 20.91 -11.37 -13.90
N ASN A 107 19.99 -12.13 -13.29
CA ASN A 107 20.17 -13.56 -13.01
C ASN A 107 19.70 -14.49 -14.14
N LEU A 108 19.25 -13.97 -15.29
CA LEU A 108 18.92 -14.81 -16.46
C LEU A 108 20.17 -15.36 -17.16
N PHE A 109 21.33 -14.71 -16.96
CA PHE A 109 22.60 -15.08 -17.57
C PHE A 109 23.68 -15.26 -16.51
N GLN A 110 24.75 -15.98 -16.83
CA GLN A 110 25.88 -16.15 -15.91
C GLN A 110 26.64 -14.83 -15.71
N GLY A 111 27.28 -14.67 -14.54
CA GLY A 111 28.09 -13.49 -14.20
C GLY A 111 27.39 -12.46 -13.31
N ALA A 112 26.18 -12.76 -12.82
CA ALA A 112 25.53 -11.96 -11.79
C ALA A 112 26.38 -11.90 -10.51
N LYS A 113 26.56 -10.70 -9.95
CA LYS A 113 27.33 -10.47 -8.72
C LYS A 113 26.52 -10.73 -7.43
N TYR A 114 25.20 -10.70 -7.56
CA TYR A 114 24.24 -10.80 -6.47
C TYR A 114 23.16 -11.84 -6.81
N ASP A 115 22.54 -12.42 -5.80
CA ASP A 115 21.51 -13.45 -5.94
C ASP A 115 20.20 -12.87 -6.53
N GLY A 116 20.00 -11.57 -6.36
CA GLY A 116 18.89 -10.80 -6.92
C GLY A 116 19.05 -9.30 -6.65
N VAL A 117 18.33 -8.49 -7.41
CA VAL A 117 18.31 -7.03 -7.23
C VAL A 117 16.88 -6.60 -6.91
N PHE A 118 16.61 -6.20 -5.67
CA PHE A 118 15.32 -5.57 -5.34
C PHE A 118 15.35 -4.12 -5.80
N SER A 119 14.23 -3.62 -6.30
CA SER A 119 14.24 -2.34 -6.98
C SER A 119 13.06 -1.46 -6.61
N MET A 120 13.29 -0.15 -6.68
CA MET A 120 12.29 0.88 -6.46
C MET A 120 12.27 1.81 -7.67
N TRP A 121 11.12 1.88 -8.33
CA TRP A 121 10.80 2.91 -9.30
C TRP A 121 10.01 4.04 -8.62
N TYR A 122 10.21 5.30 -9.02
CA TYR A 122 9.35 6.41 -8.59
C TYR A 122 9.02 7.37 -9.73
N GLY A 123 7.80 7.86 -9.72
CA GLY A 123 7.33 8.88 -10.65
C GLY A 123 6.04 9.54 -10.16
N LYS A 124 5.73 10.70 -10.75
CA LYS A 124 4.44 11.36 -10.54
C LYS A 124 3.35 10.67 -11.36
N GLY A 125 2.08 10.90 -11.04
CA GLY A 125 0.91 10.41 -11.78
C GLY A 125 1.05 10.39 -13.32
N PRO A 126 1.33 11.51 -14.01
CA PRO A 126 1.53 11.51 -15.47
C PRO A 126 2.71 10.64 -15.95
N GLY A 127 3.70 10.42 -15.08
CA GLY A 127 4.80 9.50 -15.32
C GLY A 127 4.36 8.04 -15.25
N VAL A 128 3.42 7.71 -14.35
CA VAL A 128 2.77 6.39 -14.29
C VAL A 128 2.01 6.12 -15.59
N ASP A 129 1.25 7.09 -16.10
CA ASP A 129 0.56 7.00 -17.39
C ASP A 129 1.55 6.70 -18.53
N ARG A 130 2.68 7.42 -18.55
CA ARG A 130 3.70 7.31 -19.59
C ARG A 130 4.44 5.97 -19.56
N CYS A 131 4.66 5.41 -18.37
CA CYS A 131 5.38 4.15 -18.16
C CYS A 131 4.56 2.88 -18.47
N GLY A 132 3.30 3.00 -18.91
CA GLY A 132 2.40 1.88 -19.09
C GLY A 132 2.95 0.73 -19.95
N ASP A 133 3.77 1.03 -20.97
CA ASP A 133 4.44 0.01 -21.80
C ASP A 133 5.43 -0.83 -21.00
N VAL A 134 6.37 -0.19 -20.31
CA VAL A 134 7.39 -0.87 -19.50
C VAL A 134 6.75 -1.61 -18.34
N PHE A 135 5.68 -1.07 -17.74
CA PHE A 135 4.94 -1.77 -16.70
C PHE A 135 4.28 -3.04 -17.23
N LYS A 136 3.65 -3.01 -18.40
CA LYS A 136 3.06 -4.22 -19.01
C LYS A 136 4.13 -5.25 -19.35
N HIS A 137 5.26 -4.84 -19.95
CA HIS A 137 6.34 -5.75 -20.28
C HIS A 137 7.04 -6.34 -19.04
N GLY A 138 7.35 -5.48 -18.07
CA GLY A 138 7.98 -5.86 -16.81
C GLY A 138 7.09 -6.78 -15.99
N ASN A 139 5.79 -6.53 -15.99
CA ASN A 139 4.83 -7.38 -15.31
C ASN A 139 4.60 -8.68 -16.08
N ALA A 140 4.41 -8.68 -17.41
CA ALA A 140 4.27 -9.93 -18.19
C ALA A 140 5.46 -10.89 -17.99
N ALA A 141 6.69 -10.39 -18.16
CA ALA A 141 7.91 -11.17 -17.94
C ALA A 141 8.06 -11.59 -16.48
N GLY A 142 7.79 -10.65 -15.57
CA GLY A 142 7.86 -10.80 -14.13
C GLY A 142 9.17 -10.33 -13.50
N THR A 143 9.25 -10.45 -12.17
CA THR A 143 10.43 -10.06 -11.38
C THR A 143 11.32 -11.26 -11.08
N SER A 144 12.58 -10.99 -10.69
CA SER A 144 13.49 -12.04 -10.18
C SER A 144 13.00 -12.58 -8.84
N LYS A 145 13.23 -13.88 -8.57
CA LYS A 145 12.84 -14.56 -7.32
C LYS A 145 13.39 -13.89 -6.06
N LEU A 146 14.59 -13.35 -6.14
CA LEU A 146 15.28 -12.66 -5.03
C LEU A 146 15.44 -11.15 -5.30
N GLY A 147 14.79 -10.65 -6.36
CA GLY A 147 14.73 -9.22 -6.67
C GLY A 147 13.46 -8.61 -6.11
N GLY A 148 12.51 -8.34 -7.01
CA GLY A 148 11.22 -7.72 -6.68
C GLY A 148 11.24 -6.22 -6.97
N VAL A 149 10.08 -5.64 -7.26
CA VAL A 149 9.94 -4.25 -7.67
C VAL A 149 8.78 -3.57 -6.94
N LEU A 150 9.07 -2.43 -6.33
CA LEU A 150 8.10 -1.45 -5.85
C LEU A 150 8.04 -0.28 -6.84
N ALA A 151 6.85 0.11 -7.28
CA ALA A 151 6.62 1.24 -8.17
C ALA A 151 5.84 2.34 -7.45
N LEU A 152 6.55 3.37 -6.98
CA LEU A 152 5.95 4.48 -6.24
C LEU A 152 5.20 5.43 -7.18
N ALA A 153 3.88 5.51 -7.02
CA ALA A 153 3.07 6.54 -7.67
C ALA A 153 2.92 7.72 -6.74
N ALA A 154 3.52 8.86 -7.09
CA ALA A 154 3.39 10.12 -6.36
C ALA A 154 2.13 10.88 -6.85
N ASP A 155 0.99 10.51 -6.28
CA ASP A 155 -0.32 11.08 -6.56
C ASP A 155 -0.50 12.44 -5.86
N ASP A 156 -1.22 13.34 -6.52
CA ASP A 156 -1.59 14.66 -5.99
C ASP A 156 -3.09 14.85 -6.21
N HIS A 157 -3.86 14.64 -5.15
CA HIS A 157 -5.31 14.59 -5.22
C HIS A 157 -5.92 15.98 -5.33
N ALA A 158 -5.40 16.97 -4.61
CA ALA A 158 -5.85 18.36 -4.71
C ALA A 158 -5.22 19.13 -5.88
N CYS A 159 -4.31 18.51 -6.65
CA CYS A 159 -3.61 19.14 -7.76
C CYS A 159 -2.86 20.41 -7.33
N ARG A 160 -2.26 20.40 -6.13
CA ARG A 160 -1.58 21.58 -5.56
C ARG A 160 -0.31 21.95 -6.33
N SER A 161 0.33 20.94 -6.92
CA SER A 161 1.63 21.03 -7.58
C SER A 161 1.64 20.31 -8.94
N SER A 162 0.45 19.97 -9.44
CA SER A 162 0.23 19.17 -10.63
C SER A 162 -0.50 19.97 -11.69
N THR A 163 -0.45 19.49 -12.93
CA THR A 163 -1.29 20.03 -14.02
C THR A 163 -2.69 19.43 -14.00
N LEU A 164 -2.86 18.23 -13.44
CA LEU A 164 -4.13 17.52 -13.31
C LEU A 164 -4.23 16.81 -11.94
N PRO A 165 -5.41 16.79 -11.29
CA PRO A 165 -5.67 15.87 -10.19
C PRO A 165 -5.56 14.44 -10.70
N HIS A 166 -4.76 13.59 -10.05
CA HIS A 166 -4.46 12.25 -10.54
C HIS A 166 -4.62 11.18 -9.45
N GLY A 167 -4.92 9.95 -9.86
CA GLY A 167 -4.92 8.75 -9.03
C GLY A 167 -4.52 7.55 -9.85
N SER A 168 -3.38 6.93 -9.54
CA SER A 168 -2.69 5.95 -10.40
C SER A 168 -3.21 4.50 -10.33
N GLU A 169 -4.26 4.22 -9.55
CA GLU A 169 -4.71 2.83 -9.36
C GLU A 169 -5.21 2.16 -10.65
N GLY A 170 -5.88 2.91 -11.53
CA GLY A 170 -6.42 2.38 -12.79
C GLY A 170 -5.31 2.00 -13.77
N GLU A 171 -4.24 2.77 -13.78
CA GLU A 171 -3.06 2.57 -14.61
C GLU A 171 -2.32 1.29 -14.17
N PHE A 172 -2.13 1.12 -12.87
CA PHE A 172 -1.56 -0.12 -12.31
C PHE A 172 -2.46 -1.33 -12.53
N GLU A 173 -3.78 -1.21 -12.36
CA GLU A 173 -4.74 -2.26 -12.72
C GLU A 173 -4.61 -2.65 -14.20
N SER A 174 -4.46 -1.68 -15.10
CA SER A 174 -4.29 -1.93 -16.54
C SER A 174 -3.01 -2.70 -16.89
N ALA A 175 -1.97 -2.57 -16.06
CA ALA A 175 -0.72 -3.32 -16.16
C ALA A 175 -0.73 -4.61 -15.32
N MET A 176 -1.84 -4.91 -14.63
CA MET A 176 -2.01 -6.02 -13.69
C MET A 176 -1.04 -6.02 -12.52
N MET A 177 -0.68 -4.83 -12.03
CA MET A 177 0.19 -4.64 -10.88
C MET A 177 -0.64 -4.55 -9.60
N PRO A 178 -0.44 -5.43 -8.60
CA PRO A 178 -1.06 -5.27 -7.29
C PRO A 178 -0.70 -3.91 -6.68
N VAL A 179 -1.64 -3.26 -6.01
CA VAL A 179 -1.50 -1.89 -5.50
C VAL A 179 -1.62 -1.89 -3.97
N LEU A 180 -0.57 -1.43 -3.30
CA LEU A 180 -0.56 -1.16 -1.87
C LEU A 180 -0.79 0.33 -1.60
N ASN A 181 -1.57 0.63 -0.56
CA ASN A 181 -2.01 2.00 -0.24
C ASN A 181 -1.72 2.33 1.24
N PRO A 182 -0.49 2.77 1.57
CA PRO A 182 -0.14 3.18 2.92
C PRO A 182 -0.97 4.37 3.42
N ALA A 183 -1.40 4.33 4.68
CA ALA A 183 -2.13 5.42 5.33
C ALA A 183 -1.22 6.48 5.96
N GLY A 184 0.05 6.15 6.22
CA GLY A 184 1.02 7.07 6.84
C GLY A 184 2.43 6.49 6.89
N VAL A 185 3.34 7.19 7.59
CA VAL A 185 4.79 6.90 7.57
C VAL A 185 5.13 5.48 8.06
N GLN A 186 4.44 4.94 9.06
CA GLN A 186 4.66 3.56 9.52
C GLN A 186 4.29 2.54 8.42
N ASP A 187 3.15 2.74 7.77
CA ASP A 187 2.70 1.86 6.69
C ASP A 187 3.66 1.90 5.48
N ILE A 188 4.34 3.04 5.22
CA ILE A 188 5.36 3.11 4.16
C ILE A 188 6.43 2.04 4.38
N LEU A 189 6.93 1.90 5.60
CA LEU A 189 7.94 0.90 5.94
C LEU A 189 7.37 -0.52 5.90
N ASP A 190 6.23 -0.73 6.56
CA ASP A 190 5.64 -2.05 6.74
C ASP A 190 5.10 -2.64 5.42
N MET A 191 4.29 -1.86 4.71
CA MET A 191 3.76 -2.27 3.40
C MET A 191 4.83 -2.29 2.33
N GLY A 192 5.88 -1.46 2.43
CA GLY A 192 7.02 -1.50 1.51
C GLY A 192 7.76 -2.85 1.56
N LEU A 193 8.07 -3.33 2.77
CA LEU A 193 8.69 -4.66 2.96
C LEU A 193 7.77 -5.79 2.48
N LEU A 194 6.48 -5.70 2.80
CA LEU A 194 5.48 -6.64 2.28
C LEU A 194 5.40 -6.60 0.75
N GLY A 195 5.52 -5.43 0.14
CA GLY A 195 5.45 -5.26 -1.31
C GLY A 195 6.64 -5.89 -2.04
N TRP A 196 7.88 -5.77 -1.55
CA TRP A 196 8.98 -6.54 -2.17
C TRP A 196 8.81 -8.04 -2.00
N ALA A 197 8.36 -8.51 -0.84
CA ALA A 197 8.09 -9.92 -0.63
C ALA A 197 6.95 -10.44 -1.52
N MET A 198 5.87 -9.67 -1.66
CA MET A 198 4.77 -9.96 -2.58
C MET A 198 5.26 -9.98 -4.03
N SER A 199 6.12 -9.03 -4.41
CA SER A 199 6.72 -8.97 -5.74
C SER A 199 7.54 -10.22 -6.05
N ARG A 200 8.38 -10.66 -5.11
CA ARG A 200 9.18 -11.89 -5.23
C ARG A 200 8.30 -13.13 -5.37
N TYR A 201 7.24 -13.22 -4.58
CA TYR A 201 6.31 -14.36 -4.57
C TYR A 201 5.46 -14.43 -5.84
N THR A 202 4.84 -13.31 -6.22
CA THR A 202 3.91 -13.24 -7.36
C THR A 202 4.62 -13.06 -8.70
N GLY A 203 5.90 -12.72 -8.69
CA GLY A 203 6.64 -12.30 -9.87
C GLY A 203 6.09 -11.01 -10.47
N ARG A 204 5.29 -10.20 -9.77
CA ARG A 204 4.67 -8.97 -10.30
C ARG A 204 5.35 -7.72 -9.75
N TRP A 205 5.22 -6.62 -10.46
CA TRP A 205 5.58 -5.31 -9.91
C TRP A 205 4.45 -4.85 -9.00
N ILE A 206 4.80 -4.25 -7.86
CA ILE A 206 3.82 -3.79 -6.88
C ILE A 206 3.72 -2.28 -6.97
N GLY A 207 2.57 -1.78 -7.41
CA GLY A 207 2.21 -0.38 -7.32
C GLY A 207 2.13 0.04 -5.85
N PHE A 208 2.71 1.19 -5.52
CA PHE A 208 2.77 1.70 -4.17
C PHE A 208 2.29 3.15 -4.18
N LYS A 209 1.04 3.36 -3.76
CA LYS A 209 0.40 4.67 -3.85
C LYS A 209 0.93 5.58 -2.75
N THR A 210 1.49 6.71 -3.15
CA THR A 210 1.94 7.76 -2.23
C THR A 210 1.22 9.05 -2.58
N ILE A 211 0.66 9.71 -1.58
CA ILE A 211 0.06 11.05 -1.72
C ILE A 211 0.84 12.05 -0.88
N ALA A 212 0.69 13.34 -1.18
CA ALA A 212 1.39 14.41 -0.46
C ALA A 212 1.25 14.28 1.06
N GLU A 213 0.04 13.98 1.54
CA GLU A 213 -0.28 13.81 2.96
C GLU A 213 0.51 12.66 3.62
N THR A 214 0.87 11.63 2.85
CA THR A 214 1.63 10.48 3.35
C THR A 214 3.14 10.69 3.30
N VAL A 215 3.66 11.39 2.28
CA VAL A 215 5.12 11.54 2.09
C VAL A 215 5.69 12.83 2.69
N GLU A 216 4.88 13.88 2.78
CA GLU A 216 5.25 15.16 3.39
C GLU A 216 4.96 15.21 4.90
N SER A 217 4.20 14.25 5.44
CA SER A 217 4.01 14.10 6.88
C SER A 217 5.24 13.50 7.56
N SER A 218 5.31 13.67 8.88
CA SER A 218 6.39 13.13 9.72
C SER A 218 5.83 12.50 10.97
N ALA A 219 6.43 11.40 11.42
CA ALA A 219 5.97 10.64 12.58
C ALA A 219 7.12 9.91 13.28
N SER A 220 6.90 9.54 14.54
CA SER A 220 7.76 8.59 15.24
C SER A 220 7.34 7.16 14.88
N VAL A 221 8.21 6.41 14.20
CA VAL A 221 7.90 5.08 13.64
C VAL A 221 8.84 4.01 14.21
N ASN A 222 8.35 2.77 14.30
CA ASN A 222 9.17 1.61 14.63
C ASN A 222 9.94 1.17 13.39
N VAL A 223 11.23 0.91 13.58
CA VAL A 223 12.16 0.64 12.47
C VAL A 223 12.91 -0.66 12.56
N ASN A 224 12.48 -1.56 13.45
CA ASN A 224 12.94 -2.93 13.45
C ASN A 224 12.56 -3.60 12.10
N PRO A 225 13.54 -3.98 11.25
CA PRO A 225 13.26 -4.59 9.95
C PRO A 225 12.56 -5.95 10.08
N HIS A 226 12.60 -6.59 11.25
CA HIS A 226 11.98 -7.87 11.56
C HIS A 226 10.66 -7.74 12.35
N GLN A 227 10.06 -6.54 12.43
CA GLN A 227 8.78 -6.36 13.12
C GLN A 227 7.61 -7.12 12.47
N LEU A 228 7.77 -7.51 11.20
CA LEU A 228 6.80 -8.29 10.44
C LEU A 228 7.35 -9.69 10.14
N ASP A 229 6.58 -10.69 10.54
CA ASP A 229 6.70 -12.06 10.03
C ASP A 229 5.98 -12.12 8.68
N ILE A 230 6.76 -12.10 7.60
CA ILE A 230 6.21 -12.16 6.24
C ILE A 230 6.05 -13.62 5.86
N LEU A 231 4.81 -14.03 5.63
CA LEU A 231 4.43 -15.40 5.35
C LEU A 231 4.23 -15.60 3.84
N LEU A 232 4.67 -16.75 3.33
CA LEU A 232 4.35 -17.19 1.97
C LEU A 232 3.13 -18.11 2.00
N PRO A 233 2.13 -17.92 1.12
CA PRO A 233 0.99 -18.81 1.04
C PRO A 233 1.41 -20.27 0.79
N THR A 234 0.85 -21.19 1.55
CA THR A 234 1.06 -22.64 1.38
C THR A 234 -0.13 -23.33 0.71
N ASP A 235 -1.25 -22.62 0.56
CA ASP A 235 -2.54 -23.08 0.04
C ASP A 235 -2.81 -22.63 -1.41
N PHE A 236 -1.78 -22.12 -2.10
CA PHE A 236 -1.88 -21.64 -3.47
C PHE A 236 -1.02 -22.47 -4.43
N GLU A 237 -1.63 -23.00 -5.48
CA GLU A 237 -0.94 -23.78 -6.50
C GLU A 237 -0.22 -22.88 -7.50
N LEU A 238 1.12 -22.94 -7.51
CA LEU A 238 1.95 -22.21 -8.48
C LEU A 238 2.02 -22.96 -9.82
N PRO A 239 2.09 -22.24 -10.95
CA PRO A 239 2.27 -22.87 -12.26
C PRO A 239 3.64 -23.54 -12.38
N ALA A 240 3.77 -24.44 -13.36
CA ALA A 240 5.04 -25.05 -13.71
C ALA A 240 6.13 -23.97 -13.96
N GLY A 241 7.27 -24.13 -13.31
CA GLY A 241 8.38 -23.17 -13.35
C GLY A 241 8.18 -21.88 -12.53
N GLY A 242 7.05 -21.71 -11.84
CA GLY A 242 6.76 -20.56 -10.95
C GLY A 242 6.22 -19.33 -11.69
N LEU A 243 6.24 -18.16 -11.05
CA LEU A 243 5.70 -16.90 -11.60
C LEU A 243 6.77 -15.89 -12.04
N ASN A 244 8.02 -16.12 -11.66
CA ASN A 244 9.13 -15.19 -11.90
C ASN A 244 9.66 -15.24 -13.33
N ILE A 245 10.40 -14.19 -13.67
CA ILE A 245 11.07 -14.03 -14.96
C ILE A 245 11.97 -15.20 -15.30
N ARG A 246 11.98 -15.58 -16.59
CA ARG A 246 12.79 -16.68 -17.11
C ARG A 246 13.13 -16.44 -18.58
N TRP A 247 14.05 -17.27 -19.08
CA TRP A 247 14.39 -17.33 -20.49
C TRP A 247 14.67 -18.79 -20.89
N PRO A 248 14.17 -19.27 -22.04
CA PRO A 248 13.20 -18.64 -22.94
C PRO A 248 11.80 -18.54 -22.29
N ASP A 249 10.99 -17.58 -22.73
CA ASP A 249 9.66 -17.34 -22.15
C ASP A 249 8.66 -16.81 -23.21
N PRO A 250 7.94 -17.71 -23.92
CA PRO A 250 7.02 -17.33 -24.97
C PRO A 250 5.92 -16.36 -24.49
N PRO A 251 5.50 -15.36 -25.29
CA PRO A 251 4.52 -14.36 -24.86
C PRO A 251 3.18 -14.91 -24.38
N LEU A 252 2.67 -15.97 -25.03
CA LEU A 252 1.39 -16.59 -24.62
C LEU A 252 1.50 -17.28 -23.25
N ASP A 253 2.68 -17.81 -22.91
CA ASP A 253 2.91 -18.40 -21.59
C ASP A 253 3.01 -17.30 -20.50
N GLN A 254 3.54 -16.13 -20.84
CA GLN A 254 3.56 -14.96 -19.95
C GLN A 254 2.13 -14.47 -19.65
N GLU A 255 1.32 -14.28 -20.68
CA GLU A 255 -0.08 -13.87 -20.57
C GLU A 255 -0.87 -14.86 -19.71
N MET A 256 -0.73 -16.15 -20.03
CA MET A 256 -1.32 -17.24 -19.25
C MET A 256 -0.98 -17.07 -17.76
N ARG A 257 0.32 -17.02 -17.40
CA ARG A 257 0.74 -16.90 -15.99
C ARG A 257 0.18 -15.65 -15.32
N LEU A 258 0.19 -14.53 -16.04
CA LEU A 258 -0.30 -13.25 -15.54
C LEU A 258 -1.80 -13.32 -15.20
N HIS A 259 -2.62 -13.81 -16.13
CA HIS A 259 -4.07 -13.81 -16.01
C HIS A 259 -4.62 -14.91 -15.08
N GLN A 260 -4.12 -16.14 -15.15
CA GLN A 260 -4.72 -17.22 -14.36
C GLN A 260 -4.16 -17.33 -12.94
N TYR A 261 -2.89 -16.96 -12.72
CA TYR A 261 -2.21 -17.19 -11.45
C TYR A 261 -1.84 -15.90 -10.71
N ALA A 262 -1.20 -14.93 -11.37
CA ALA A 262 -0.51 -13.87 -10.64
C ALA A 262 -1.43 -12.99 -9.78
N VAL A 263 -2.62 -12.64 -10.30
CA VAL A 263 -3.64 -11.88 -9.54
C VAL A 263 -4.11 -12.66 -8.31
N LYS A 264 -4.40 -13.96 -8.46
CA LYS A 264 -4.84 -14.81 -7.35
C LYS A 264 -3.72 -15.08 -6.34
N ALA A 265 -2.47 -15.13 -6.81
CA ALA A 265 -1.30 -15.25 -5.96
C ALA A 265 -1.14 -14.01 -5.06
N ALA A 266 -1.38 -12.81 -5.60
CA ALA A 266 -1.39 -11.58 -4.81
C ALA A 266 -2.50 -11.58 -3.75
N GLN A 267 -3.71 -12.02 -4.09
CA GLN A 267 -4.81 -12.18 -3.12
C GLN A 267 -4.45 -13.18 -2.01
N ALA A 268 -3.89 -14.34 -2.35
CA ALA A 268 -3.46 -15.33 -1.37
C ALA A 268 -2.35 -14.77 -0.45
N PHE A 269 -1.39 -14.04 -1.01
CA PHE A 269 -0.33 -13.38 -0.25
C PHE A 269 -0.90 -12.32 0.71
N ALA A 270 -1.82 -11.48 0.23
CA ALA A 270 -2.46 -10.46 1.06
C ALA A 270 -3.27 -11.07 2.21
N ARG A 271 -3.96 -12.18 1.96
CA ARG A 271 -4.72 -12.91 2.98
C ARG A 271 -3.83 -13.43 4.11
N VAL A 272 -2.79 -14.19 3.79
CA VAL A 272 -1.92 -14.82 4.81
C VAL A 272 -1.11 -13.79 5.61
N ASN A 273 -0.83 -12.63 5.03
CA ASN A 273 -0.11 -11.54 5.70
C ASN A 273 -1.03 -10.50 6.36
N HIS A 274 -2.36 -10.69 6.32
CA HIS A 274 -3.35 -9.75 6.86
C HIS A 274 -3.06 -8.29 6.45
N ILE A 275 -2.79 -8.08 5.15
CA ILE A 275 -2.52 -6.75 4.61
C ILE A 275 -3.72 -5.84 4.85
N ASP A 276 -4.91 -6.37 4.59
CA ASP A 276 -6.17 -5.76 4.99
C ASP A 276 -6.53 -6.16 6.42
N LYS A 277 -7.14 -5.23 7.18
CA LYS A 277 -7.36 -5.39 8.63
C LYS A 277 -8.75 -4.93 9.05
N VAL A 278 -9.43 -5.75 9.85
CA VAL A 278 -10.53 -5.26 10.70
C VAL A 278 -9.90 -4.51 11.87
N VAL A 279 -10.11 -3.20 11.94
CA VAL A 279 -9.45 -2.31 12.93
C VAL A 279 -10.37 -1.94 14.10
N ILE A 280 -11.68 -2.03 13.88
CA ILE A 280 -12.74 -1.93 14.89
C ILE A 280 -13.75 -3.02 14.54
N ASP A 281 -14.22 -3.77 15.54
CA ASP A 281 -15.20 -4.83 15.36
C ASP A 281 -16.30 -4.75 16.42
N SER A 282 -17.44 -5.37 16.12
CA SER A 282 -18.57 -5.53 17.02
C SER A 282 -19.16 -6.93 16.86
N PRO A 283 -19.48 -7.64 17.97
CA PRO A 283 -20.17 -8.94 17.91
C PRO A 283 -21.61 -8.82 17.37
N LYS A 284 -22.14 -7.60 17.28
CA LYS A 284 -23.47 -7.26 16.76
C LYS A 284 -23.37 -6.23 15.64
N ALA A 285 -22.32 -6.33 14.81
CA ALA A 285 -22.07 -5.39 13.74
C ALA A 285 -23.25 -5.32 12.75
N ARG A 286 -23.68 -4.10 12.45
CA ARG A 286 -24.77 -3.77 11.50
C ARG A 286 -24.28 -2.83 10.40
N LEU A 287 -23.38 -1.89 10.74
CA LEU A 287 -22.78 -0.95 9.82
C LEU A 287 -21.28 -1.27 9.62
N GLY A 288 -20.88 -1.47 8.37
CA GLY A 288 -19.47 -1.55 7.98
C GLY A 288 -18.96 -0.23 7.42
N ILE A 289 -17.72 0.10 7.73
CA ILE A 289 -16.96 1.16 7.07
C ILE A 289 -15.71 0.54 6.45
N VAL A 290 -15.65 0.53 5.12
CA VAL A 290 -14.48 0.09 4.36
C VAL A 290 -13.69 1.32 3.97
N THR A 291 -12.39 1.35 4.23
CA THR A 291 -11.54 2.51 3.93
C THR A 291 -10.11 2.11 3.58
N THR A 292 -9.35 3.00 2.95
CA THR A 292 -8.00 2.73 2.45
C THR A 292 -7.11 3.98 2.54
N GLY A 293 -5.79 3.77 2.61
CA GLY A 293 -4.81 4.86 2.57
C GLY A 293 -5.11 5.95 3.60
N LYS A 294 -4.88 7.22 3.24
CA LYS A 294 -5.14 8.38 4.12
C LYS A 294 -6.59 8.49 4.58
N SER A 295 -7.57 8.06 3.78
CA SER A 295 -8.99 8.08 4.17
C SER A 295 -9.26 7.26 5.43
N TYR A 296 -8.41 6.28 5.75
CA TYR A 296 -8.48 5.56 7.03
C TYR A 296 -8.34 6.50 8.23
N LEU A 297 -7.35 7.39 8.20
CA LEU A 297 -7.12 8.37 9.26
C LEU A 297 -8.28 9.38 9.31
N ASP A 298 -8.83 9.76 8.16
CA ASP A 298 -10.00 10.64 8.12
C ASP A 298 -11.26 9.97 8.68
N VAL A 299 -11.46 8.67 8.46
CA VAL A 299 -12.55 7.89 9.06
C VAL A 299 -12.41 7.86 10.58
N LEU A 300 -11.22 7.61 11.10
CA LEU A 300 -10.99 7.63 12.54
C LEU A 300 -11.28 9.02 13.13
N GLN A 301 -10.84 10.09 12.46
CA GLN A 301 -11.13 11.46 12.86
C GLN A 301 -12.64 11.78 12.80
N ALA A 302 -13.33 11.27 11.78
CA ALA A 302 -14.77 11.43 11.62
C ALA A 302 -15.55 10.74 12.74
N LEU A 303 -15.15 9.52 13.13
CA LEU A 303 -15.73 8.82 14.27
C LEU A 303 -15.51 9.60 15.57
N GLU A 304 -14.32 10.18 15.77
CA GLU A 304 -14.03 11.05 16.92
C GLU A 304 -14.92 12.29 16.95
N TYR A 305 -15.15 12.95 15.79
CA TYR A 305 -16.07 14.09 15.70
C TYR A 305 -17.51 13.74 16.11
N LEU A 306 -17.93 12.50 15.90
CA LEU A 306 -19.25 11.98 16.30
C LEU A 306 -19.28 11.46 17.74
N GLY A 307 -18.18 11.54 18.48
CA GLY A 307 -18.07 10.96 19.82
C GLY A 307 -18.08 9.43 19.83
N ILE A 308 -17.81 8.79 18.70
CA ILE A 308 -17.79 7.33 18.55
C ILE A 308 -16.37 6.84 18.78
N ASP A 309 -16.03 6.51 20.03
CA ASP A 309 -14.81 5.80 20.34
C ASP A 309 -14.94 4.28 20.02
N ARG A 310 -13.88 3.50 20.28
CA ARG A 310 -13.90 2.05 20.03
C ARG A 310 -15.00 1.31 20.78
N LYS A 311 -15.28 1.72 22.02
CA LYS A 311 -16.28 1.06 22.87
C LYS A 311 -17.68 1.40 22.36
N VAL A 312 -17.93 2.68 22.04
CA VAL A 312 -19.19 3.11 21.44
C VAL A 312 -19.41 2.40 20.11
N ALA A 313 -18.40 2.32 19.24
CA ALA A 313 -18.48 1.60 17.98
C ALA A 313 -18.87 0.12 18.18
N GLU A 314 -18.24 -0.57 19.13
CA GLU A 314 -18.59 -1.95 19.50
C GLU A 314 -20.03 -2.04 20.01
N ASP A 315 -20.43 -1.14 20.92
CA ASP A 315 -21.73 -1.11 21.57
C ASP A 315 -22.90 -0.77 20.62
N ILE A 316 -22.66 0.00 19.55
CA ILE A 316 -23.72 0.37 18.60
C ILE A 316 -23.72 -0.50 17.33
N GLY A 317 -22.67 -1.30 17.11
CA GLY A 317 -22.62 -2.24 15.98
C GLY A 317 -21.88 -1.72 14.75
N ILE A 318 -20.76 -1.01 14.92
CA ILE A 318 -19.90 -0.54 13.82
C ILE A 318 -18.67 -1.44 13.68
N ARG A 319 -18.36 -1.82 12.44
CA ARG A 319 -17.11 -2.49 12.06
C ARG A 319 -16.34 -1.59 11.08
N VAL A 320 -15.01 -1.52 11.23
CA VAL A 320 -14.15 -0.76 10.30
C VAL A 320 -13.11 -1.70 9.68
N TYR A 321 -13.03 -1.71 8.36
CA TYR A 321 -12.07 -2.47 7.57
C TYR A 321 -11.11 -1.53 6.83
N LYS A 322 -9.83 -1.64 7.15
CA LYS A 322 -8.75 -0.96 6.46
C LYS A 322 -8.22 -1.87 5.35
N VAL A 323 -8.48 -1.51 4.11
CA VAL A 323 -7.87 -2.12 2.92
C VAL A 323 -6.45 -1.58 2.78
N GLY A 324 -5.47 -2.48 2.78
CA GLY A 324 -4.07 -2.18 2.52
C GLY A 324 -3.67 -2.50 1.07
N MET A 325 -4.29 -3.51 0.45
CA MET A 325 -4.14 -3.82 -0.98
C MET A 325 -5.40 -3.44 -1.74
N THR A 326 -5.40 -2.28 -2.40
CA THR A 326 -6.58 -1.76 -3.10
C THR A 326 -6.89 -2.50 -4.40
N TRP A 327 -5.89 -3.15 -5.00
CA TRP A 327 -6.09 -4.07 -6.11
C TRP A 327 -5.05 -5.18 -6.14
N PRO A 328 -5.42 -6.41 -6.49
CA PRO A 328 -6.80 -6.90 -6.52
C PRO A 328 -7.36 -6.98 -5.09
N LEU A 329 -8.60 -6.55 -4.86
CA LEU A 329 -9.23 -6.67 -3.54
C LEU A 329 -9.25 -8.15 -3.09
N GLU A 330 -8.89 -8.45 -1.84
CA GLU A 330 -8.85 -9.84 -1.36
C GLU A 330 -10.29 -10.31 -1.04
N PRO A 331 -10.80 -11.34 -1.75
CA PRO A 331 -12.23 -11.63 -1.76
C PRO A 331 -12.72 -12.37 -0.51
N GLN A 332 -11.86 -13.12 0.20
CA GLN A 332 -12.30 -13.89 1.35
C GLN A 332 -12.49 -13.00 2.59
N GLY A 333 -11.49 -12.17 2.90
CA GLY A 333 -11.48 -11.23 4.00
C GLY A 333 -12.57 -10.17 3.88
N ILE A 334 -12.77 -9.59 2.69
CA ILE A 334 -13.85 -8.60 2.50
C ILE A 334 -15.24 -9.23 2.62
N ARG A 335 -15.42 -10.49 2.20
CA ARG A 335 -16.69 -11.22 2.36
C ARG A 335 -16.95 -11.60 3.81
N GLU A 336 -15.92 -12.02 4.54
CA GLU A 336 -16.03 -12.32 5.97
C GLU A 336 -16.37 -11.04 6.75
N PHE A 337 -15.69 -9.93 6.45
CA PHE A 337 -16.01 -8.61 7.00
C PHE A 337 -17.46 -8.22 6.75
N ALA A 338 -17.99 -8.50 5.56
CA ALA A 338 -19.34 -8.10 5.17
C ALA A 338 -20.45 -9.00 5.75
N ARG A 339 -20.11 -10.18 6.28
CA ARG A 339 -21.11 -11.12 6.80
C ARG A 339 -21.82 -10.52 8.02
N GLY A 340 -23.16 -10.55 7.97
CA GLY A 340 -24.04 -10.07 9.03
C GLY A 340 -24.26 -8.55 9.04
N LEU A 341 -23.59 -7.80 8.17
CA LEU A 341 -23.82 -6.37 8.03
C LEU A 341 -25.12 -6.10 7.25
N GLU A 342 -25.79 -5.02 7.62
CA GLU A 342 -26.97 -4.51 6.92
C GLU A 342 -26.55 -3.45 5.88
N ASP A 343 -25.57 -2.61 6.24
CA ASP A 343 -25.13 -1.48 5.41
C ASP A 343 -23.60 -1.34 5.44
N ILE A 344 -23.02 -0.89 4.34
CA ILE A 344 -21.59 -0.63 4.21
C ILE A 344 -21.34 0.70 3.51
N ILE A 345 -20.49 1.52 4.13
CA ILE A 345 -19.95 2.75 3.54
C ILE A 345 -18.51 2.47 3.07
N VAL A 346 -18.22 2.75 1.81
CA VAL A 346 -16.87 2.70 1.26
C VAL A 346 -16.30 4.12 1.16
N VAL A 347 -15.27 4.39 1.97
CA VAL A 347 -14.58 5.67 2.05
C VAL A 347 -13.21 5.55 1.40
N GLU A 348 -13.14 5.95 0.13
CA GLU A 348 -11.93 5.97 -0.68
C GLU A 348 -11.78 7.32 -1.40
N GLU A 349 -10.55 7.75 -1.72
CA GLU A 349 -10.32 8.96 -2.51
C GLU A 349 -10.59 8.72 -4.00
N LYS A 350 -10.78 9.81 -4.76
CA LYS A 350 -10.93 9.78 -6.23
C LYS A 350 -12.08 8.89 -6.73
N ARG A 351 -11.89 8.17 -7.83
CA ARG A 351 -12.97 7.38 -8.45
C ARG A 351 -13.26 6.13 -7.62
N SER A 352 -14.46 5.58 -7.79
CA SER A 352 -14.82 4.29 -7.19
C SER A 352 -13.86 3.21 -7.67
N PHE A 353 -13.19 2.52 -6.75
CA PHE A 353 -12.19 1.50 -7.07
C PHE A 353 -12.33 0.27 -6.18
N VAL A 354 -12.22 0.43 -4.85
CA VAL A 354 -12.56 -0.60 -3.86
C VAL A 354 -14.06 -0.85 -3.87
N GLU A 355 -14.89 0.20 -3.93
CA GLU A 355 -16.36 0.07 -3.96
C GLU A 355 -16.82 -0.76 -5.16
N ARG A 356 -16.22 -0.54 -6.34
CA ARG A 356 -16.55 -1.29 -7.57
C ARG A 356 -16.25 -2.78 -7.43
N GLN A 357 -15.04 -3.14 -7.00
CA GLN A 357 -14.63 -4.53 -6.80
C GLN A 357 -15.49 -5.23 -5.75
N MET A 358 -15.79 -4.52 -4.66
CA MET A 358 -16.64 -5.04 -3.60
C MET A 358 -18.06 -5.31 -4.09
N LYS A 359 -18.66 -4.38 -4.85
CA LYS A 359 -19.97 -4.58 -5.48
C LYS A 359 -19.97 -5.76 -6.43
N GLU A 360 -18.91 -5.94 -7.22
CA GLU A 360 -18.75 -7.09 -8.12
C GLU A 360 -18.72 -8.41 -7.33
N TYR A 361 -17.95 -8.49 -6.25
CA TYR A 361 -17.86 -9.70 -5.42
C TYR A 361 -19.16 -10.09 -4.72
N MET A 362 -20.10 -9.14 -4.60
CA MET A 362 -21.37 -9.31 -3.89
C MET A 362 -22.60 -9.33 -4.81
N TYR A 363 -22.45 -9.14 -6.14
CA TYR A 363 -23.59 -8.96 -7.05
C TYR A 363 -24.64 -10.10 -7.00
N ASN A 364 -24.19 -11.33 -6.76
CA ASN A 364 -25.06 -12.52 -6.62
C ASN A 364 -25.04 -13.13 -5.21
N TRP A 365 -24.63 -12.38 -4.20
CA TRP A 365 -24.61 -12.87 -2.82
C TRP A 365 -25.99 -12.66 -2.16
N GLU A 366 -26.60 -13.77 -1.72
CA GLU A 366 -27.84 -13.74 -0.95
C GLU A 366 -27.62 -13.07 0.42
N GLY A 367 -28.54 -12.18 0.81
CA GLY A 367 -28.43 -11.44 2.07
C GLY A 367 -27.29 -10.42 2.11
N ARG A 368 -26.79 -9.98 0.94
CA ARG A 368 -25.74 -8.94 0.85
C ARG A 368 -26.19 -7.63 1.51
N PRO A 369 -25.28 -6.90 2.18
CA PRO A 369 -25.56 -5.56 2.68
C PRO A 369 -25.78 -4.57 1.52
N SER A 370 -26.42 -3.44 1.83
CA SER A 370 -26.31 -2.26 0.95
C SER A 370 -24.86 -1.77 0.94
N ILE A 371 -24.41 -1.26 -0.22
CA ILE A 371 -23.06 -0.72 -0.37
C ILE A 371 -23.17 0.65 -1.00
N VAL A 372 -22.78 1.66 -0.25
CA VAL A 372 -22.70 3.04 -0.68
C VAL A 372 -21.27 3.54 -0.59
N GLY A 373 -20.95 4.58 -1.35
CA GLY A 373 -19.61 5.14 -1.38
C GLY A 373 -19.68 6.49 -2.06
N LYS A 374 -19.36 6.55 -3.35
CA LYS A 374 -19.46 7.80 -4.11
C LYS A 374 -20.88 8.36 -4.13
N TYR A 375 -21.85 7.47 -4.29
CA TYR A 375 -23.27 7.79 -4.31
C TYR A 375 -24.01 6.97 -3.25
N ASP A 376 -25.11 7.53 -2.73
CA ASP A 376 -26.08 6.79 -1.91
C ASP A 376 -27.16 6.12 -2.79
N GLU A 377 -28.17 5.52 -2.16
CA GLU A 377 -29.26 4.81 -2.82
C GLU A 377 -30.19 5.74 -3.61
N ASP A 378 -30.21 7.04 -3.27
CA ASP A 378 -31.00 8.09 -3.93
C ASP A 378 -30.18 8.83 -5.00
N GLU A 379 -29.01 8.29 -5.38
CA GLU A 379 -28.07 8.86 -6.34
C GLU A 379 -27.45 10.22 -5.91
N ASN A 380 -27.52 10.58 -4.63
CA ASN A 380 -26.84 11.76 -4.13
C ASN A 380 -25.33 11.52 -4.04
N TRP A 381 -24.54 12.53 -4.40
CA TRP A 381 -23.07 12.45 -4.42
C TRP A 381 -22.46 12.70 -3.03
N VAL A 382 -22.52 11.69 -2.16
CA VAL A 382 -22.19 11.81 -0.72
C VAL A 382 -20.69 11.84 -0.42
N LEU A 383 -19.88 11.02 -1.13
CA LEU A 383 -18.41 11.02 -1.06
C LEU A 383 -17.81 11.31 -2.45
N PRO A 384 -17.70 12.59 -2.83
CA PRO A 384 -17.34 12.96 -4.19
C PRO A 384 -16.03 12.38 -4.69
N SER A 385 -15.98 12.09 -5.99
CA SER A 385 -14.74 11.64 -6.66
C SER A 385 -13.76 12.78 -6.98
N THR A 386 -14.14 14.01 -6.67
CA THR A 386 -13.35 15.22 -6.91
C THR A 386 -12.78 15.74 -5.60
N ASN A 387 -11.65 16.45 -5.70
CA ASN A 387 -10.91 16.97 -4.55
C ASN A 387 -10.51 15.87 -3.55
N GLU A 388 -10.10 16.26 -2.35
CA GLU A 388 -9.87 15.39 -1.19
C GLU A 388 -11.15 15.24 -0.36
N LEU A 389 -11.36 14.06 0.25
CA LEU A 389 -12.38 13.90 1.29
C LEU A 389 -11.93 14.56 2.59
N THR A 390 -12.88 15.19 3.29
CA THR A 390 -12.63 15.78 4.61
C THR A 390 -13.28 14.94 5.71
N PRO A 391 -12.68 14.86 6.92
CA PRO A 391 -13.28 14.16 8.05
C PRO A 391 -14.71 14.64 8.36
N ALA A 392 -15.00 15.94 8.24
CA ALA A 392 -16.33 16.48 8.45
C ALA A 392 -17.37 15.99 7.43
N ARG A 393 -16.98 15.80 6.15
CA ARG A 393 -17.87 15.20 5.15
C ARG A 393 -18.12 13.73 5.47
N ILE A 394 -17.06 12.98 5.79
CA ILE A 394 -17.15 11.56 6.14
C ILE A 394 -18.03 11.38 7.38
N ALA A 395 -17.87 12.22 8.41
CA ALA A 395 -18.68 12.21 9.62
C ALA A 395 -20.17 12.39 9.32
N ARG A 396 -20.55 13.32 8.44
CA ARG A 396 -21.96 13.49 8.04
C ARG A 396 -22.53 12.24 7.37
N VAL A 397 -21.76 11.58 6.51
CA VAL A 397 -22.21 10.34 5.86
C VAL A 397 -22.35 9.22 6.89
N ILE A 398 -21.38 9.06 7.80
CA ILE A 398 -21.44 8.06 8.88
C ILE A 398 -22.66 8.33 9.77
N ALA A 399 -22.86 9.57 10.23
CA ALA A 399 -23.98 9.95 11.09
C ALA A 399 -25.34 9.60 10.47
N ALA A 400 -25.55 9.95 9.19
CA ALA A 400 -26.78 9.63 8.48
C ALA A 400 -27.08 8.12 8.41
N ARG A 401 -26.04 7.27 8.41
CA ARG A 401 -26.20 5.80 8.45
C ARG A 401 -26.46 5.29 9.86
N VAL A 402 -25.72 5.79 10.84
CA VAL A 402 -25.88 5.40 12.24
C VAL A 402 -27.29 5.76 12.76
N GLN A 403 -27.83 6.92 12.37
CA GLN A 403 -29.19 7.36 12.73
C GLN A 403 -30.30 6.39 12.30
N ARG A 404 -30.05 5.48 11.35
CA ARG A 404 -31.01 4.43 10.95
C ARG A 404 -31.25 3.40 12.07
N PHE A 405 -30.35 3.29 13.04
CA PHE A 405 -30.44 2.29 14.10
C PHE A 405 -29.97 2.72 15.49
N PHE A 406 -29.36 3.90 15.63
CA PHE A 406 -28.88 4.44 16.90
C PHE A 406 -29.05 5.96 16.93
N GLN A 407 -29.48 6.50 18.08
CA GLN A 407 -29.68 7.95 18.28
C GLN A 407 -28.88 8.41 19.51
N SER A 408 -28.27 9.59 19.42
CA SER A 408 -27.57 10.24 20.54
C SER A 408 -27.52 11.75 20.35
N GLU A 409 -27.52 12.53 21.44
CA GLU A 409 -27.45 14.00 21.40
C GLU A 409 -26.22 14.55 20.66
N ALA A 410 -25.12 13.80 20.57
CA ALA A 410 -23.92 14.20 19.83
C ALA A 410 -24.03 14.06 18.30
N MET A 411 -25.10 13.43 17.80
CA MET A 411 -25.34 13.18 16.37
C MET A 411 -26.47 14.06 15.79
N ASP A 412 -27.13 14.86 16.62
CA ASP A 412 -28.06 15.94 16.22
C ASP A 412 -27.27 17.23 15.97
#